data_AF-A0A3B3ZXG5-F1
#
_entry.id   AF-A0A3B3ZXG5-F1
#
_cell.length_a   1.000
_cell.length_b   1.000
_cell.length_c   1.000
_cell.angle_alpha   90.00
_cell.angle_beta   90.00
_cell.angle_gamma   90.00
#
_symmetry.space_group_name_H-M   'P 1'
#
loop_
_entity.id
_entity.type
_entity.pdbx_description
1 polymer ?
#
loop_
_entity_poly.entity_id
_entity_poly.type
_entity_poly.pdbx_seq_one_letter_code
_entity_poly.pdbx_strand_id
1 'polypeptide(L)' 'MEPLRVLELYSGIGGMHFALKGCGVPAQVVAAVDINTTANHIYKHNFPSTPMWSKTVTHPSGRSRTS' A
#
# COMPACT_ATOMS: atom_id res chain seq x y z
N MET A 1 11.42 8.55 16.99
CA MET A 1 11.47 8.70 15.54
C MET A 1 10.13 8.21 15.01
N GLU A 2 9.34 9.06 14.37
CA GLU A 2 8.05 8.63 13.80
C GLU A 2 8.31 7.72 12.58
N PRO A 3 7.52 6.64 12.39
CA PRO A 3 7.70 5.75 11.26
C PRO A 3 7.39 6.45 9.93
N LEU A 4 8.22 6.20 8.91
CA LEU A 4 8.01 6.70 7.56
C LEU A 4 6.72 6.13 6.98
N ARG A 5 5.82 7.01 6.54
CA ARG A 5 4.57 6.61 5.88
C ARG A 5 4.85 6.34 4.41
N VAL A 6 4.70 5.09 4.00
CA VAL A 6 5.00 4.64 2.63
C VAL A 6 3.71 4.31 1.89
N LEU A 7 3.56 4.86 0.69
CA LEU A 7 2.52 4.51 -0.27
C LEU A 7 3.14 3.58 -1.32
N GLU A 8 2.61 2.37 -1.43
CA GLU A 8 3.10 1.35 -2.37
C GLU A 8 2.20 1.31 -3.60
N LEU A 9 2.64 1.93 -4.70
CA LEU A 9 1.93 1.89 -5.99
C LEU A 9 2.42 0.69 -6.80
N TYR A 10 1.50 -0.04 -7.45
CA TYR A 10 1.76 -1.31 -8.13
C TYR A 10 2.34 -2.35 -7.16
N SER A 11 1.67 -2.53 -6.02
CA SER A 11 2.17 -3.33 -4.90
C SER A 11 2.36 -4.82 -5.21
N GLY A 12 1.69 -5.33 -6.24
CA GLY A 12 1.71 -6.74 -6.59
C GLY A 12 1.40 -7.61 -5.37
N ILE A 13 2.28 -8.57 -5.08
CA ILE A 13 2.17 -9.48 -3.93
C ILE A 13 2.87 -8.97 -2.65
N GLY A 14 3.50 -7.79 -2.70
CA GLY A 14 4.12 -7.11 -1.55
C GLY A 14 5.62 -7.32 -1.38
N GLY A 15 6.36 -7.37 -2.48
CA GLY A 15 7.82 -7.47 -2.45
C GLY A 15 8.50 -6.24 -1.81
N MET A 16 8.01 -5.03 -2.09
CA MET A 16 8.56 -3.80 -1.49
C MET A 16 8.29 -3.77 0.02
N HIS A 17 7.11 -4.18 0.46
CA HIS A 17 6.80 -4.31 1.88
C HIS A 17 7.79 -5.25 2.60
N PHE A 18 8.11 -6.41 2.00
CA PHE A 18 9.12 -7.32 2.54
C PHE A 18 10.52 -6.69 2.61
N ALA A 19 10.95 -6.00 1.55
CA ALA A 19 12.24 -5.30 1.53
C ALA A 19 12.31 -4.24 2.65
N LEU A 20 11.24 -3.46 2.83
CA LEU A 20 11.13 -2.45 3.88
C LEU A 20 11.34 -3.03 5.28
N LYS A 21 10.71 -4.19 5.56
CA LYS A 21 10.89 -4.91 6.83
C LYS A 21 12.33 -5.38 7.04
N GLY A 22 13.00 -5.80 5.97
CA GLY A 22 14.40 -6.26 6.01
C GLY A 22 15.43 -5.14 6.18
N CYS A 23 15.11 -3.90 5.75
CA CYS A 23 16.02 -2.76 5.85
C CYS A 23 16.17 -2.20 7.29
N GLY A 24 15.35 -2.63 8.25
CA GLY A 24 15.40 -2.12 9.64
C GLY A 24 15.01 -0.64 9.77
N VAL A 25 14.45 -0.05 8.72
CA VAL A 25 13.96 1.33 8.74
C VAL A 25 12.57 1.33 9.38
N PRO A 26 12.31 2.20 10.39
CA PRO A 26 10.97 2.37 10.92
C PRO A 26 10.09 2.99 9.85
N ALA A 27 9.37 2.15 9.11
CA ALA A 27 8.47 2.55 8.05
C ALA A 27 7.18 1.72 8.09
N GLN A 28 6.07 2.37 7.82
CA GLN A 28 4.73 1.80 7.80
C GLN A 28 4.13 2.03 6.43
N VAL A 29 3.75 0.94 5.76
CA VAL A 29 2.97 1.03 4.53
C VAL A 29 1.55 1.47 4.91
N VAL A 30 1.18 2.68 4.51
CA VAL A 30 -0.12 3.29 4.85
C VAL A 30 -1.20 2.93 3.84
N ALA A 31 -0.81 2.68 2.60
CA ALA A 31 -1.69 2.17 1.56
C ALA A 31 -0.88 1.43 0.50
N ALA A 32 -1.45 0.34 0.01
CA ALA A 32 -0.96 -0.39 -1.15
C ALA A 32 -2.00 -0.34 -2.27
N VAL A 33 -1.57 -0.06 -3.50
CA VAL A 33 -2.44 0.16 -4.65
C VAL A 33 -2.05 -0.79 -5.77
N ASP A 34 -2.98 -1.65 -6.18
CA ASP A 34 -2.82 -2.50 -7.35
C ASP A 34 -4.20 -2.78 -7.99
N ILE A 35 -4.20 -2.90 -9.32
CA ILE A 35 -5.41 -3.17 -10.11
C ILE A 35 -5.71 -4.67 -10.20
N ASN A 36 -4.71 -5.53 -9.99
CA ASN A 36 -4.85 -6.96 -10.10
C ASN A 36 -5.47 -7.54 -8.82
N THR A 37 -6.71 -7.99 -8.90
CA THR A 37 -7.44 -8.57 -7.77
C THR A 37 -6.78 -9.84 -7.22
N THR A 38 -6.13 -10.64 -8.06
CA THR A 38 -5.37 -11.82 -7.63
C THR A 38 -4.16 -11.41 -6.79
N ALA A 39 -3.44 -10.38 -7.22
CA ALA A 39 -2.33 -9.83 -6.45
C ALA A 39 -2.80 -9.27 -5.11
N ASN A 40 -3.95 -8.60 -5.09
CA ASN A 40 -4.56 -8.05 -3.86
C ASN A 40 -4.92 -9.15 -2.86
N HIS A 41 -5.42 -10.30 -3.31
CA HIS A 41 -5.71 -11.44 -2.43
C HIS A 41 -4.43 -12.00 -1.80
N ILE A 42 -3.36 -12.14 -2.57
CA ILE A 42 -2.06 -12.63 -2.09
C ILE A 42 -1.43 -11.60 -1.12
N TYR A 43 -1.43 -10.33 -1.49
CA TYR A 43 -0.91 -9.25 -0.64
C TYR A 43 -1.66 -9.21 0.69
N LYS A 44 -3.00 -9.25 0.67
CA LYS A 44 -3.82 -9.22 1.90
C LYS A 44 -3.61 -10.48 2.77
N HIS A 45 -3.34 -11.63 2.16
CA HIS A 45 -2.96 -12.83 2.90
C HIS A 45 -1.62 -12.66 3.62
N ASN A 46 -0.64 -12.04 2.98
CA ASN A 46 0.68 -11.77 3.56
C ASN A 46 0.68 -10.61 4.58
N PHE A 47 -0.15 -9.59 4.33
CA PHE A 47 -0.20 -8.33 5.07
C PHE A 47 -1.65 -7.92 5.39
N PRO A 48 -2.36 -8.67 6.26
CA PRO A 48 -3.78 -8.43 6.54
C PRO A 48 -4.05 -7.08 7.23
N SER A 49 -3.04 -6.49 7.85
CA SER A 49 -3.10 -5.20 8.54
C SER A 49 -2.87 -3.98 7.63
N THR A 50 -2.53 -4.18 6.36
CA THR A 50 -2.21 -3.07 5.44
C THR A 50 -3.44 -2.68 4.61
N PRO A 51 -3.85 -1.40 4.62
CA PRO A 51 -4.96 -0.94 3.79
C PRO A 51 -4.62 -1.07 2.30
N MET A 52 -5.48 -1.78 1.55
CA MET A 52 -5.37 -1.88 0.09
C MET A 52 -6.42 -1.05 -0.62
N TRP A 53 -6.01 -0.34 -1.67
CA TRP A 53 -6.89 0.38 -2.57
C TRP A 53 -6.83 -0.23 -3.97
N SER A 54 -7.92 -0.86 -4.38
CA SER A 54 -8.11 -1.40 -5.73
C SER A 54 -8.55 -0.32 -6.72
N LYS A 55 -7.88 0.84 -6.75
CA LYS A 55 -8.26 1.98 -7.61
C LYS A 55 -7.19 2.20 -8.67
N THR A 56 -7.60 2.54 -9.89
CA THR A 56 -6.66 2.97 -10.94
C THR A 56 -5.89 4.20 -10.47
N VAL A 57 -4.55 4.17 -10.58
CA VAL A 57 -3.61 5.23 -10.13
C VAL A 57 -3.75 6.53 -10.94
N THR A 58 -4.75 6.66 -11.82
CA THR A 58 -4.95 7.83 -12.67
C THR A 58 -5.54 9.04 -11.96
N HIS A 59 -6.04 8.89 -10.71
CA HIS A 59 -6.47 10.03 -9.89
C HIS A 59 -6.41 9.72 -8.39
N PRO A 60 -5.40 10.20 -7.64
CA PRO A 60 -5.46 10.28 -6.19
C PRO A 60 -6.40 11.44 -5.79
N SER A 61 -7.71 11.27 -5.96
CA SER A 61 -8.71 12.28 -5.64
C SER A 61 -8.91 12.39 -4.12
N GLY A 62 -8.02 13.14 -3.46
CA GLY A 62 -8.06 13.47 -2.04
C GLY A 62 -8.64 14.85 -1.72
N ARG A 63 -9.63 15.35 -2.47
CA ARG A 63 -10.35 16.57 -2.10
C ARG A 63 -11.85 16.30 -2.01
N SER A 64 -12.31 16.15 -0.77
CA SER A 64 -13.69 16.40 -0.39
C SER A 64 -14.04 17.83 -0.81
N ARG A 65 -14.93 17.99 -1.79
CA ARG A 65 -15.72 19.22 -1.93
C ARG A 65 -16.90 19.08 -0.98
N THR A 66 -16.75 19.59 0.24
CA THR A 66 -17.90 19.98 1.05
C THR A 66 -18.47 21.25 0.42
N SER A 67 -19.66 21.12 -0.20
CA SER A 67 -20.57 22.26 -0.39
C SER A 67 -21.32 22.53 0.91
#